data_AF-A0A733GB24-F1
#
_entry.id   AF-A0A733GB24-F1
#
_cell.length_a   1.000
_cell.length_b   1.000
_cell.length_c   1.000
_cell.angle_alpha   90.00
_cell.angle_beta   90.00
_cell.angle_gamma   90.00
#
_symmetry.space_group_name_H-M   'P 1'
#
loop_
_entity.id
_entity.type
_entity.pdbx_description
1 polymer ?
#
loop_
_entity_poly.entity_id
_entity_poly.type
_entity_poly.pdbx_seq_one_letter_code
_entity_poly.pdbx_strand_id
1 'polypeptide(L)' 'MTPTYDDDDVKNGEFWSQCTLLEENSYNGTFSENVNKIECKGLIKNIPISSYNKAIYAYKQRKSS' A
#
# COMPACT_ATOMS: atom_id res chain seq x y z
N MET A 1 14.45 13.48 10.36
CA MET A 1 13.10 13.13 10.88
C MET A 1 12.78 11.75 10.35
N THR A 2 12.90 10.70 11.16
CA THR A 2 12.48 9.36 10.75
C THR A 2 10.97 9.42 10.57
N PRO A 3 10.40 9.08 9.40
CA PRO A 3 8.96 9.12 9.24
C PRO A 3 8.33 8.21 10.31
N THR A 4 7.48 8.76 11.16
CA THR A 4 6.73 7.99 12.15
C THR A 4 5.54 7.37 11.43
N TYR A 5 5.63 6.07 11.16
CA TYR A 5 4.50 5.26 10.73
C TYR A 5 3.76 4.78 11.97
N ASP A 6 2.43 4.78 11.93
CA ASP A 6 1.62 4.23 13.01
C ASP A 6 1.48 2.70 12.87
N ASP A 7 0.90 2.06 13.89
CA ASP A 7 0.70 0.61 13.88
C ASP A 7 -0.27 0.16 12.78
N ASP A 8 -1.13 1.04 12.28
CA ASP A 8 -2.09 0.73 11.22
C ASP A 8 -1.41 0.74 9.84
N ASP A 9 -0.45 1.64 9.59
CA ASP A 9 0.42 1.60 8.42
C ASP A 9 1.17 0.26 8.33
N VAL A 10 1.68 -0.25 9.46
CA VAL A 10 2.41 -1.53 9.51
C VAL A 10 1.47 -2.71 9.24
N LYS A 11 0.29 -2.74 9.86
CA LYS A 11 -0.72 -3.80 9.61
C LYS A 11 -1.22 -3.80 8.17
N ASN A 12 -1.49 -2.61 7.61
CA ASN A 12 -1.88 -2.47 6.21
C ASN A 12 -0.75 -2.94 5.29
N GLY A 13 0.49 -2.58 5.60
CA GLY A 13 1.66 -3.01 4.84
C GLY A 13 1.86 -4.51 4.88
N GLU A 14 1.70 -5.13 6.05
CA GLU A 14 1.72 -6.58 6.19
C GLU A 14 0.62 -7.23 5.34
N PHE A 15 -0.62 -6.77 5.48
CA PHE A 15 -1.76 -7.33 4.75
C PHE A 15 -1.60 -7.17 3.22
N TRP A 16 -1.24 -5.98 2.75
CA TRP A 16 -1.06 -5.71 1.32
C TRP A 16 0.18 -6.38 0.74
N SER A 17 1.22 -6.63 1.54
CA SER A 17 2.41 -7.38 1.09
C SER A 17 2.10 -8.85 0.72
N GLN A 18 0.97 -9.38 1.18
CA GLN A 18 0.48 -10.72 0.85
C GLN A 18 -0.42 -10.74 -0.40
N CYS A 19 -0.73 -9.57 -0.96
CA CYS A 19 -1.60 -9.43 -2.12
C CYS A 19 -0.82 -9.39 -3.44
N THR A 20 -1.48 -9.72 -4.54
CA THR A 20 -0.90 -9.65 -5.88
C THR A 20 -1.07 -8.24 -6.44
N LEU A 21 0.03 -7.58 -6.82
CA LEU A 21 -0.05 -6.30 -7.55
C LEU A 21 -0.43 -6.58 -9.01
N LEU A 22 -1.63 -6.15 -9.41
CA LEU A 22 -2.16 -6.34 -10.76
C LEU A 22 -1.77 -5.19 -11.69
N GLU A 23 -1.87 -3.96 -11.18
CA GLU A 23 -1.55 -2.75 -11.94
C GLU A 23 -0.96 -1.71 -10.99
N GLU A 24 0.18 -1.15 -11.38
CA GLU A 24 0.82 -0.07 -10.64
C GLU A 24 0.47 1.27 -11.28
N ASN A 25 0.23 2.28 -10.45
CA ASN A 25 0.03 3.66 -10.89
C ASN A 25 -1.11 3.84 -11.92
N SER A 26 -2.21 3.14 -11.69
CA SER A 26 -3.42 3.21 -12.51
C SER A 26 -4.11 4.57 -12.34
N TYR A 27 -4.49 5.19 -13.45
CA TYR A 27 -5.20 6.46 -13.45
C TYR A 27 -6.56 6.33 -12.76
N ASN A 28 -6.85 7.22 -11.81
CA ASN A 28 -8.05 7.18 -10.98
C ASN A 28 -8.93 8.44 -11.09
N GLY A 29 -8.73 9.22 -12.16
CA GLY A 29 -9.45 10.49 -12.39
C GLY A 29 -8.61 11.73 -12.12
N THR A 30 -8.99 12.86 -12.74
CA THR A 30 -8.18 14.10 -12.77
C THR A 30 -8.00 14.75 -11.40
N PHE A 31 -8.92 14.53 -10.46
CA PHE A 31 -8.89 15.11 -9.12
C PHE A 31 -8.52 14.09 -8.03
N SER A 32 -8.12 12.88 -8.44
CA SER A 32 -7.78 11.78 -7.56
C SER A 32 -6.32 11.42 -7.73
N GLU A 33 -5.68 10.97 -6.66
CA GLU A 33 -4.40 10.29 -6.79
C GLU A 33 -4.58 8.97 -7.57
N ASN A 34 -3.58 8.64 -8.39
CA ASN A 34 -3.48 7.33 -9.01
C ASN A 34 -3.42 6.22 -7.95
N VAL A 35 -3.80 5.01 -8.36
CA VAL A 35 -3.97 3.86 -7.46
C VAL A 35 -3.18 2.65 -7.95
N ASN A 36 -2.71 1.86 -7.00
CA ASN A 36 -2.28 0.50 -7.25
C ASN A 36 -3.50 -0.42 -7.17
N LYS A 37 -3.71 -1.23 -8.22
CA LYS A 37 -4.72 -2.29 -8.20
C LYS A 37 -4.08 -3.55 -7.64
N ILE A 38 -4.59 -4.01 -6.51
CA ILE A 38 -4.12 -5.23 -5.86
C ILE A 38 -5.24 -6.25 -5.79
N GLU A 39 -4.90 -7.52 -5.93
CA GLU A 39 -5.79 -8.64 -5.68
C GLU A 39 -5.44 -9.27 -4.33
N CYS A 40 -6.41 -9.26 -3.42
CA CYS A 40 -6.29 -9.81 -2.09
C CYS A 40 -7.43 -10.79 -1.84
N LYS A 41 -7.13 -12.10 -1.76
CA LYS A 41 -8.11 -13.14 -1.37
C LYS A 41 -9.36 -13.17 -2.26
N GLY A 42 -9.16 -13.03 -3.57
CA GLY A 42 -10.20 -12.98 -4.59
C GLY A 42 -10.83 -11.60 -4.78
N LEU A 43 -10.40 -10.56 -4.06
CA LEU A 43 -10.96 -9.21 -4.14
C LEU A 43 -9.96 -8.24 -4.75
N ILE A 44 -10.38 -7.56 -5.82
CA ILE A 44 -9.63 -6.46 -6.41
C ILE A 44 -9.90 -5.19 -5.59
N LYS A 45 -8.82 -4.53 -5.15
CA LYS A 45 -8.85 -3.26 -4.43
C LYS A 45 -7.98 -2.23 -5.12
N ASN A 46 -8.43 -0.99 -5.12
CA ASN A 46 -7.68 0.17 -5.58
C ASN A 46 -7.14 0.92 -4.37
N ILE A 47 -5.83 0.96 -4.21
CA ILE A 47 -5.17 1.62 -3.08
C ILE A 47 -4.39 2.82 -3.61
N PRO A 48 -4.56 4.05 -3.08
CA PRO A 48 -3.74 5.20 -3.46
C PRO A 48 -2.25 4.88 -3.34
N ILE A 49 -1.45 5.29 -4.32
CA ILE A 49 -0.01 4.96 -4.38
C ILE A 49 0.70 5.40 -3.10
N SER A 50 0.42 6.61 -2.63
CA SER A 50 0.96 7.18 -1.40
C SER A 50 0.70 6.27 -0.20
N SER A 51 -0.53 5.79 -0.06
CA SER A 51 -0.95 4.91 1.03
C SER A 51 -0.27 3.54 0.93
N TYR A 52 -0.26 2.94 -0.26
CA TYR A 52 0.38 1.65 -0.50
C TYR A 52 1.88 1.71 -0.18
N ASN A 53 2.59 2.71 -0.71
CA ASN A 53 4.02 2.87 -0.52
C ASN A 53 4.38 3.14 0.94
N LYS A 54 3.61 4.02 1.60
CA LYS A 54 3.77 4.30 3.03
C LYS A 54 3.67 3.03 3.87
N ALA A 55 2.61 2.25 3.64
CA ALA A 55 2.35 1.02 4.38
C ALA A 55 3.41 -0.08 4.12
N ILE A 56 3.75 -0.33 2.84
CA ILE A 56 4.78 -1.31 2.48
C ILE A 56 6.16 -0.92 3.05
N TYR A 57 6.50 0.36 3.03
CA TYR A 57 7.75 0.84 3.63
C TYR A 57 7.74 0.66 5.14
N ALA A 58 6.66 1.06 5.84
CA ALA A 58 6.50 0.88 7.27
C ALA A 58 6.70 -0.58 7.70
N TYR A 59 6.06 -1.51 6.98
CA TYR A 59 6.20 -2.94 7.20
C TYR A 59 7.64 -3.44 7.00
N LYS A 60 8.31 -3.03 5.92
CA LYS A 60 9.70 -3.41 5.64
C LYS A 60 10.67 -2.90 6.72
N GLN A 61 10.48 -1.67 7.20
CA GLN A 61 11.29 -1.11 8.28
C GLN A 61 11.12 -1.90 9.58
N ARG A 62 9.88 -2.28 9.92
CA ARG A 62 9.61 -3.11 11.11
C ARG A 62 10.21 -4.51 10.99
N LYS A 63 10.18 -5.14 9.81
CA LYS A 63 10.82 -6.44 9.56
C LYS A 63 12.35 -6.40 9.61
N SER A 64 12.95 -5.23 9.38
CA SER A 64 14.40 -5.04 9.37
C SER A 64 14.98 -4.61 10.72
N SER A 65 14.13 -4.43 11.74
CA SER A 65 14.51 -4.17 13.14
C SER A 65 14.38 -5.43 13.99
#